data_AF-A0A8S1XYQ7-F1
#
_entry.id   AF-A0A8S1XYQ7-F1
#
_cell.length_a   1.000
_cell.length_b   1.000
_cell.length_c   1.000
_cell.angle_alpha   90.00
_cell.angle_beta   90.00
_cell.angle_gamma   90.00
#
_symmetry.space_group_name_H-M   'P 1'
#
loop_
_entity.id
_entity.type
_entity.pdbx_description
1 polymer ?
#
loop_
_entity_poly.entity_id
_entity_poly.type
_entity_poly.pdbx_seq_one_letter_code
_entity_poly.pdbx_strand_id
1 'polypeptide(L)'
;MSESESEKQDAQKDYYKEAVKLYYYNCILYNHLEKVMTERNDLKTKVLKYELLGGELAQLDDEEIMNQLEDRKKKSRRSAADIDRQFFCSFNNCKKAYGTEASLTQHQKLKHGQNSGMDAYFRI
;
A
#
# COMPACT_ATOMS: atom_id res chain seq x y z
N MET A 1 16.45 19.05 -63.07
CA MET A 1 16.26 19.61 -61.71
C MET A 1 14.89 19.30 -61.10
N SER A 2 14.02 18.55 -61.78
CA SER A 2 12.63 18.26 -61.37
C SER A 2 12.42 16.89 -60.69
N GLU A 3 13.34 15.94 -60.85
CA GLU A 3 13.22 14.60 -60.23
C GLU A 3 13.36 14.62 -58.70
N SER A 4 14.12 15.58 -58.16
CA SER A 4 14.42 15.65 -56.71
C SER A 4 13.28 16.18 -55.83
N GLU A 5 12.27 16.82 -56.41
CA GLU A 5 11.07 17.27 -55.68
C GLU A 5 9.98 16.20 -55.64
N SER A 6 9.87 15.39 -56.70
CA SER A 6 8.96 14.24 -56.77
C SER A 6 9.32 13.18 -55.71
N GLU A 7 10.60 12.82 -55.62
CA GLU A 7 11.09 11.83 -54.66
C GLU A 7 10.90 12.26 -53.21
N LYS A 8 11.05 13.57 -52.91
CA LYS A 8 10.82 14.13 -51.58
C LYS A 8 9.34 14.12 -51.19
N GLN A 9 8.44 14.40 -52.13
CA GLN A 9 7.00 14.34 -51.89
C GLN A 9 6.52 12.91 -51.65
N ASP A 10 7.07 11.93 -52.36
CA ASP A 10 6.73 10.52 -52.14
C ASP A 10 7.28 10.00 -50.81
N ALA A 11 8.52 10.36 -50.44
CA ALA A 11 9.06 10.07 -49.11
C ALA A 11 8.21 10.68 -47.98
N GLN A 12 7.69 11.89 -48.16
CA GLN A 12 6.81 12.54 -47.18
C GLN A 12 5.43 11.88 -47.07
N LYS A 13 4.87 11.40 -48.19
CA LYS A 13 3.63 10.61 -48.18
C LYS A 13 3.84 9.27 -47.48
N ASP A 14 4.97 8.61 -47.71
CA ASP A 14 5.28 7.33 -47.07
C ASP A 14 5.54 7.49 -45.56
N TYR A 15 6.20 8.58 -45.15
CA TYR A 15 6.30 8.95 -43.74
C TYR A 15 4.92 9.13 -43.10
N TYR A 16 4.01 9.84 -43.77
CA TYR A 16 2.66 10.06 -43.24
C TYR A 16 1.86 8.75 -43.12
N LYS A 17 1.95 7.86 -44.11
CA LYS A 17 1.31 6.53 -44.05
C LYS A 17 1.81 5.71 -42.87
N GLU A 18 3.12 5.69 -42.64
CA GLU A 18 3.70 4.93 -41.52
C GLU A 18 3.34 5.55 -40.16
N ALA A 19 3.27 6.88 -40.06
CA ALA A 19 2.82 7.57 -38.85
C ALA A 19 1.37 7.22 -38.48
N VAL A 20 0.47 7.18 -39.46
CA VAL A 20 -0.94 6.78 -39.25
C VAL A 20 -1.03 5.32 -38.80
N LYS A 21 -0.24 4.44 -39.41
CA LYS A 21 -0.17 3.02 -39.05
C LYS A 21 0.31 2.81 -37.61
N LEU A 22 1.38 3.51 -37.21
CA LEU A 22 1.91 3.48 -35.84
C LEU A 22 0.89 4.01 -34.82
N TYR A 23 0.20 5.11 -35.14
CA TYR A 23 -0.86 5.64 -34.28
C TYR A 23 -1.96 4.61 -34.05
N TYR A 24 -2.43 3.95 -35.13
CA TYR A 24 -3.44 2.91 -35.04
C TYR A 24 -2.99 1.74 -34.15
N TYR A 25 -1.75 1.28 -34.30
CA TYR A 25 -1.20 0.25 -33.41
C TYR A 25 -1.12 0.70 -31.96
N ASN A 26 -0.69 1.93 -31.70
CA ASN A 26 -0.64 2.48 -30.34
C ASN A 26 -2.04 2.51 -29.70
N CYS A 27 -3.09 2.86 -30.46
CA CYS A 27 -4.47 2.79 -29.95
C CYS A 27 -4.86 1.35 -29.57
N ILE A 28 -4.55 0.37 -30.41
CA ILE A 28 -4.84 -1.04 -30.11
C ILE A 28 -4.06 -1.51 -28.88
N LEU A 29 -2.77 -1.21 -28.83
CA LEU A 29 -1.91 -1.59 -27.71
C LEU A 29 -2.36 -0.96 -26.40
N TYR A 30 -2.78 0.31 -26.42
CA TYR A 30 -3.33 0.98 -25.25
C TYR A 30 -4.59 0.28 -24.74
N ASN A 31 -5.53 -0.02 -25.63
CA ASN A 31 -6.76 -0.75 -25.27
C ASN A 31 -6.46 -2.15 -24.72
N HIS A 32 -5.44 -2.83 -25.26
CA HIS A 32 -5.03 -4.13 -24.76
C HIS A 32 -4.37 -4.03 -23.38
N LEU A 33 -3.50 -3.03 -23.20
CA LEU A 33 -2.86 -2.75 -21.91
C LEU A 33 -3.92 -2.45 -20.84
N GLU A 34 -4.94 -1.66 -21.17
CA GLU A 34 -6.04 -1.36 -20.26
C GLU A 34 -6.76 -2.64 -19.82
N LYS A 35 -7.13 -3.53 -20.76
CA LYS A 35 -7.74 -4.83 -20.43
C LYS A 35 -6.87 -5.66 -19.49
N VAL A 36 -5.59 -5.81 -19.82
CA VAL A 36 -4.63 -6.59 -19.01
C VAL A 36 -4.45 -5.98 -17.61
N MET A 37 -4.43 -4.64 -17.50
CA MET A 37 -4.35 -3.97 -16.21
C MET A 37 -5.59 -4.23 -15.35
N THR A 38 -6.77 -4.22 -15.94
CA THR A 38 -8.03 -4.53 -15.27
C THR A 38 -8.03 -5.97 -14.78
N GLU A 39 -7.72 -6.94 -15.66
CA GLU A 39 -7.61 -8.36 -15.30
C GLU A 39 -6.60 -8.61 -14.17
N ARG A 40 -5.43 -7.94 -14.23
CA ARG A 40 -4.42 -8.01 -13.15
C ARG A 40 -4.97 -7.49 -11.82
N ASN A 41 -5.71 -6.39 -11.84
CA ASN A 41 -6.30 -5.82 -10.62
C ASN A 41 -7.37 -6.74 -10.03
N ASP A 42 -8.21 -7.34 -10.88
CA ASP A 42 -9.22 -8.31 -10.46
C ASP A 42 -8.59 -9.56 -9.84
N LEU A 43 -7.57 -10.10 -10.50
CA LEU A 43 -6.81 -11.24 -9.97
C LEU A 43 -6.12 -10.89 -8.66
N LYS A 44 -5.54 -9.69 -8.52
CA LYS A 44 -4.93 -9.24 -7.27
C LYS A 44 -5.96 -9.19 -6.14
N THR A 45 -7.17 -8.71 -6.42
CA THR A 45 -8.27 -8.71 -5.44
C THR A 45 -8.69 -10.12 -5.07
N LYS A 46 -8.81 -11.03 -6.06
CA LYS A 46 -9.12 -12.45 -5.82
C LYS A 46 -8.04 -13.14 -5.00
N VAL A 47 -6.77 -12.92 -5.31
CA VAL A 47 -5.63 -13.46 -4.54
C VAL A 47 -5.69 -12.96 -3.11
N LEU A 48 -5.89 -11.65 -2.90
CA LEU A 48 -6.05 -11.06 -1.57
C LEU A 48 -7.24 -11.68 -0.81
N LYS A 49 -8.37 -11.94 -1.49
CA LYS A 49 -9.54 -12.67 -0.97
C LYS A 49 -9.16 -14.07 -0.51
N TYR A 50 -8.40 -14.84 -1.28
CA TYR A 50 -8.02 -16.21 -0.91
C TYR A 50 -6.91 -16.27 0.15
N GLU A 51 -5.93 -15.35 0.12
CA GLU A 51 -4.80 -15.31 1.07
C GLU A 51 -5.21 -14.84 2.47
N LEU A 52 -6.10 -13.85 2.59
CA LEU A 52 -6.50 -13.29 3.89
C LEU A 52 -7.54 -14.12 4.65
N LEU A 53 -8.28 -15.00 3.96
CA LEU A 53 -9.54 -15.53 4.48
C LEU A 53 -9.65 -17.06 4.49
N GLY A 54 -8.56 -17.79 4.21
CA GLY A 54 -8.42 -19.20 4.56
C GLY A 54 -9.66 -20.05 4.29
N GLY A 55 -10.10 -20.14 3.03
CA GLY A 55 -11.15 -21.05 2.57
C GLY A 55 -12.60 -20.74 3.01
N GLU A 56 -12.83 -20.23 4.21
CA GLU A 56 -14.19 -20.05 4.78
C GLU A 56 -15.03 -18.98 4.07
N LEU A 57 -14.40 -17.94 3.50
CA LEU A 57 -15.10 -16.90 2.73
C LEU A 57 -15.29 -17.22 1.24
N ALA A 58 -14.87 -18.39 0.76
CA ALA A 58 -15.12 -18.78 -0.62
C ALA A 58 -16.62 -18.85 -0.98
N GLN A 59 -17.49 -18.93 0.03
CA GLN A 59 -18.94 -18.99 -0.10
C GLN A 59 -19.64 -17.62 -0.03
N LEU A 60 -18.92 -16.55 0.32
CA LEU A 60 -19.49 -15.21 0.39
C LEU A 60 -19.43 -14.53 -0.99
N ASP A 61 -20.45 -13.71 -1.26
CA ASP A 61 -20.46 -12.90 -2.47
C ASP A 61 -19.43 -11.76 -2.41
N ASP A 62 -19.15 -11.18 -3.57
CA ASP A 62 -18.08 -10.19 -3.72
C ASP A 62 -18.33 -8.90 -2.92
N GLU A 63 -19.59 -8.55 -2.66
CA GLU A 63 -19.96 -7.39 -1.84
C GLU A 63 -19.67 -7.64 -0.36
N GLU A 64 -20.02 -8.82 0.14
CA GLU A 64 -19.83 -9.21 1.53
C GLU A 64 -18.36 -9.41 1.87
N ILE A 65 -17.56 -9.87 0.91
CA ILE A 65 -16.09 -9.93 1.04
C ILE A 65 -15.48 -8.54 1.11
N MET A 66 -15.91 -7.60 0.26
CA MET A 66 -15.40 -6.23 0.30
C MET A 66 -15.72 -5.56 1.64
N ASN A 67 -16.94 -5.73 2.16
CA ASN A 67 -17.33 -5.25 3.48
C ASN A 67 -16.47 -5.86 4.60
N GLN A 68 -16.24 -7.17 4.59
CA GLN A 68 -15.38 -7.81 5.60
C GLN A 68 -13.90 -7.41 5.49
N LEU A 69 -13.39 -7.19 4.26
CA LEU A 69 -12.04 -6.66 4.05
C LEU A 69 -11.92 -5.23 4.58
N GLU A 70 -12.95 -4.40 4.40
CA GLU A 70 -13.03 -3.08 4.99
C GLU A 70 -13.10 -3.13 6.51
N ASP A 71 -13.92 -4.01 7.09
CA ASP A 71 -14.05 -4.15 8.54
C ASP A 71 -12.77 -4.69 9.19
N ARG A 72 -12.06 -5.60 8.53
CA ARG A 72 -10.73 -6.05 8.95
C ARG A 72 -9.67 -4.96 8.82
N LYS A 73 -9.74 -4.12 7.78
CA LYS A 73 -8.89 -2.91 7.66
C LYS A 73 -9.23 -1.88 8.74
N LYS A 74 -10.50 -1.77 9.12
CA LYS A 74 -11.03 -1.00 10.26
C LYS A 74 -10.87 -1.75 11.59
N LYS A 75 -9.89 -2.68 11.74
CA LYS A 75 -9.56 -3.29 13.03
C LYS A 75 -9.57 -2.21 14.11
N SER A 76 -10.59 -2.30 14.95
CA SER A 76 -11.02 -1.23 15.83
C SER A 76 -9.88 -0.82 16.74
N ARG A 77 -9.64 0.50 16.86
CA ARG A 77 -8.77 1.00 17.93
C ARG A 77 -9.43 0.56 19.24
N ARG A 78 -8.73 -0.29 20.01
CA ARG A 78 -9.13 -0.60 21.39
C ARG A 78 -9.41 0.70 22.14
N SER A 79 -10.50 0.74 22.91
CA SER A 79 -10.76 1.91 23.74
C SER A 79 -9.66 2.06 24.78
N ALA A 80 -9.48 3.27 25.32
CA ALA A 80 -8.44 3.51 26.33
C ALA A 80 -8.62 2.67 27.61
N ALA A 81 -9.84 2.16 27.84
CA ALA A 81 -10.20 1.28 28.96
C ALA A 81 -9.84 -0.19 28.69
N ASP A 82 -9.85 -0.64 27.43
CA ASP A 82 -9.58 -2.04 27.05
C ASP A 82 -8.09 -2.34 26.87
N ILE A 83 -7.23 -1.34 27.04
CA ILE A 83 -5.78 -1.50 26.95
C ILE A 83 -5.27 -1.87 28.34
N ASP A 84 -4.88 -3.12 28.51
CA ASP A 84 -4.14 -3.56 29.71
C ASP A 84 -2.78 -2.85 29.76
N ARG A 85 -2.50 -2.13 30.86
CA ARG A 85 -1.35 -1.24 31.02
C ARG A 85 -0.30 -1.84 31.93
N GLN A 86 0.23 -2.98 31.55
CA GLN A 86 1.25 -3.71 32.30
C GLN A 86 2.65 -3.05 32.29
N PHE A 87 2.92 -2.09 31.41
CA PHE A 87 4.24 -1.45 31.28
C PHE A 87 4.29 -0.09 32.00
N PHE A 88 4.90 -0.05 33.18
CA PHE A 88 5.00 1.13 34.03
C PHE A 88 6.27 1.94 33.78
N CYS A 89 6.17 3.27 33.84
CA CYS A 89 7.36 4.12 33.86
C CYS A 89 8.04 4.07 35.23
N SER A 90 9.35 3.83 35.24
CA SER A 90 10.19 3.79 36.44
C SER A 90 10.78 5.15 36.84
N PHE A 91 10.55 6.21 36.06
CA PHE A 91 11.13 7.52 36.35
C PHE A 91 10.50 8.14 37.61
N ASN A 92 11.33 8.81 38.43
CA ASN A 92 10.88 9.40 39.68
C ASN A 92 9.68 10.34 39.46
N ASN A 93 8.63 10.18 40.28
CA ASN A 93 7.36 10.91 40.19
C ASN A 93 6.53 10.71 38.90
N CYS A 94 6.85 9.74 38.04
CA CYS A 94 6.00 9.39 36.89
C CYS A 94 5.08 8.20 37.18
N LYS A 95 3.76 8.41 37.12
CA LYS A 95 2.73 7.37 37.38
C LYS A 95 2.09 6.82 36.10
N LYS A 96 2.74 6.99 34.95
CA LYS A 96 2.17 6.60 33.65
C LYS A 96 2.41 5.12 33.37
N ALA A 97 1.37 4.46 32.85
CA ALA A 97 1.39 3.08 32.43
C ALA A 97 0.86 2.93 31.00
N TYR A 98 1.45 1.99 30.26
CA TYR A 98 1.28 1.80 28.84
C TYR A 98 1.00 0.33 28.52
N GLY A 99 0.30 0.07 27.42
CA GLY A 99 -0.06 -1.31 27.04
C GLY A 99 0.96 -2.04 26.18
N THR A 100 2.02 -1.35 25.75
CA THR A 100 3.14 -1.96 25.03
C THR A 100 4.45 -1.32 25.47
N GLU A 101 5.53 -2.09 25.43
CA GLU A 101 6.89 -1.61 25.71
C GLU A 101 7.29 -0.45 24.79
N ALA A 102 6.99 -0.55 23.49
CA ALA A 102 7.30 0.50 22.52
C ALA A 102 6.70 1.86 22.90
N SER A 103 5.44 1.87 23.37
CA SER A 103 4.79 3.10 23.86
C SER A 103 5.38 3.62 25.17
N LEU A 104 5.88 2.74 26.04
CA LEU A 104 6.61 3.14 27.24
C LEU A 104 7.96 3.77 26.89
N THR A 105 8.74 3.15 26.00
CA THR A 105 10.03 3.68 25.52
C THR A 105 9.85 5.03 24.84
N GLN A 106 8.80 5.18 24.04
CA GLN A 106 8.47 6.46 23.42
C GLN A 106 8.15 7.52 24.49
N HIS A 107 7.34 7.18 25.48
CA HIS A 107 7.05 8.08 26.60
C HIS A 107 8.32 8.50 27.34
N GLN A 108 9.19 7.54 27.67
CA GLN A 108 10.49 7.77 28.31
C GLN A 108 11.35 8.74 27.50
N LYS A 109 11.51 8.50 26.20
CA LYS A 109 12.26 9.41 25.31
C LYS A 109 11.69 10.83 25.28
N LEU A 110 10.36 10.97 25.19
CA LEU A 110 9.71 12.27 25.02
C LEU A 110 9.52 13.04 26.33
N LYS A 111 9.40 12.36 27.48
CA LYS A 111 9.10 12.98 28.79
C LYS A 111 10.26 12.95 29.77
N HIS A 112 11.21 12.04 29.59
CA HIS A 112 12.33 11.81 30.51
C HIS A 112 13.70 11.89 29.81
N GLY A 113 13.75 12.03 28.48
CA GLY A 113 14.98 12.09 27.71
C GLY A 113 15.63 10.72 27.46
N GLN A 114 16.72 10.70 26.69
CA GLN A 114 17.33 9.46 26.17
C GLN A 114 17.98 8.54 27.21
N ASN A 115 18.11 8.94 28.49
CA ASN A 115 18.81 8.18 29.54
C ASN A 115 17.91 7.36 30.46
N SER A 116 16.74 6.93 30.01
CA SER A 116 15.76 6.22 30.84
C SER A 116 15.67 4.70 30.56
N GLY A 117 16.75 4.11 30.05
CA GLY A 117 16.97 2.66 30.03
C GLY A 117 18.06 2.28 31.02
N MET A 118 17.67 1.60 32.11
CA MET A 118 18.52 0.75 32.97
C MET A 118 20.01 1.13 33.10
N ASP A 119 20.34 2.11 33.97
CA ASP A 119 21.71 2.32 34.46
C ASP A 119 21.74 2.53 35.99
N ALA A 120 21.07 1.65 36.73
CA ALA A 120 21.21 1.61 38.19
C ALA A 120 20.95 0.19 38.76
N TYR A 121 21.59 -0.83 38.19
CA TYR A 121 21.83 -2.07 38.92
C TYR A 121 23.18 -1.93 39.65
N PHE A 122 23.13 -2.07 40.98
CA PHE A 122 24.25 -2.12 41.93
C PHE A 122 25.07 -0.83 42.19
N ARG A 123 24.73 -0.15 43.29
CA ARG A 123 25.72 0.30 44.29
C ARG A 123 25.13 0.07 45.69
N ILE A 124 25.61 -1.00 46.32
CA ILE A 124 25.65 -1.16 47.78
C ILE A 124 26.64 -0.12 48.32
#